data_AF-A0A9D9UNZ7-F1
#
_entry.id   AF-A0A9D9UNZ7-F1
#
_cell.length_a   1.000
_cell.length_b   1.000
_cell.length_c   1.000
_cell.angle_alpha   90.00
_cell.angle_beta   90.00
_cell.angle_gamma   90.00
#
_symmetry.space_group_name_H-M   'P 1'
#
loop_
_entity.id
_entity.type
_entity.pdbx_description
1 polymer ?
#
loop_
_entity_poly.entity_id
_entity_poly.type
_entity_poly.pdbx_seq_one_letter_code
_entity_poly.pdbx_strand_id
1 'polypeptide(L)'
;RSEKDAKGDNKCVEEYDRYKGVEELMPYAKAVSAKSFDFGELGFETTIDYPKMIDIVQKANYRGFIGVEYEGTVLSEEEGIKATKVLIENCIKELSAKSE
;
A
#
# COMPACT_ATOMS: atom_id res chain seq x y z
N ARG A 1 21.28 -13.96 -36.17
CA ARG A 1 22.02 -15.03 -35.46
C ARG A 1 21.59 -14.97 -34.00
N SER A 2 20.78 -15.94 -33.60
CA SER A 2 20.25 -16.28 -32.27
C SER A 2 19.57 -15.21 -31.42
N GLU A 3 18.24 -15.27 -31.39
CA GLU A 3 17.44 -15.19 -30.16
C GLU A 3 18.08 -16.03 -29.06
N LYS A 4 18.20 -15.49 -27.85
CA LYS A 4 18.34 -16.26 -26.62
C LYS A 4 17.62 -15.55 -25.49
N ASP A 5 16.63 -16.24 -24.98
CA ASP A 5 15.86 -15.99 -23.77
C ASP A 5 16.75 -15.72 -22.55
N ALA A 6 16.35 -14.73 -21.74
CA ALA A 6 16.50 -14.79 -20.30
C ALA A 6 15.55 -13.76 -19.68
N LYS A 7 14.60 -14.25 -18.86
CA LYS A 7 13.85 -13.45 -17.89
C LYS A 7 14.81 -12.50 -17.18
N GLY A 8 14.77 -11.21 -17.53
CA GLY A 8 15.46 -10.20 -16.76
C GLY A 8 14.77 -10.09 -15.41
N ASP A 9 15.54 -10.15 -14.32
CA ASP A 9 15.05 -9.66 -13.04
C ASP A 9 14.54 -8.23 -13.28
N ASN A 10 13.22 -8.05 -13.31
CA ASN A 10 12.53 -6.76 -13.51
C ASN A 10 12.73 -5.81 -12.32
N LYS A 11 13.86 -5.92 -11.60
CA LYS A 11 14.22 -4.99 -10.55
C LYS A 11 14.80 -3.74 -11.19
N CYS A 12 14.15 -2.62 -10.93
CA CYS A 12 14.70 -1.30 -11.23
C CYS A 12 16.09 -1.19 -10.59
N VAL A 13 17.07 -0.70 -11.37
CA VAL A 13 18.43 -0.44 -10.87
C VAL A 13 18.41 0.60 -9.75
N GLU A 14 17.48 1.56 -9.84
CA GLU A 14 17.15 2.53 -8.80
C GLU A 14 15.62 2.66 -8.72
N GLU A 15 15.04 2.55 -7.52
CA GLU A 15 13.61 2.75 -7.25
C GLU A 15 13.45 4.03 -6.42
N TYR A 16 12.49 4.88 -6.78
CA TYR A 16 12.16 6.06 -5.97
C TYR A 16 11.49 5.61 -4.65
N ASP A 17 11.83 6.26 -3.54
CA ASP A 17 11.17 5.96 -2.27
C ASP A 17 9.67 6.24 -2.39
N ARG A 18 8.88 5.17 -2.37
CA ARG A 18 7.42 5.24 -2.55
C ARG A 18 6.73 6.11 -1.51
N TYR A 19 7.22 6.15 -0.28
CA TYR A 19 6.61 6.93 0.79
C TYR A 19 6.87 8.41 0.56
N LYS A 20 8.10 8.77 0.16
CA LYS A 20 8.43 10.12 -0.27
C LYS A 20 7.60 10.54 -1.49
N GLY A 21 7.47 9.67 -2.48
CA GLY A 21 6.66 9.93 -3.67
C GLY A 21 5.19 10.18 -3.32
N VAL A 22 4.60 9.39 -2.43
CA VAL A 22 3.23 9.62 -1.97
C VAL A 22 3.12 10.93 -1.19
N GLU A 23 4.04 11.21 -0.26
CA GLU A 23 4.07 12.45 0.52
C GLU A 23 4.12 13.70 -0.39
N GLU A 24 4.98 13.69 -1.42
CA GLU A 24 5.11 14.78 -2.40
C GLU A 24 3.85 14.96 -3.26
N LEU A 25 3.10 13.89 -3.51
CA LEU A 25 1.88 13.90 -4.34
C LEU A 25 0.60 14.24 -3.54
N MET A 26 0.59 13.99 -2.23
CA MET A 26 -0.59 14.18 -1.39
C MET A 26 -1.24 15.58 -1.50
N PRO A 27 -0.52 16.71 -1.59
CA PRO A 27 -1.13 18.04 -1.76
C PRO A 27 -1.99 18.19 -3.02
N TYR A 28 -1.76 17.35 -4.02
CA TYR A 28 -2.47 17.35 -5.30
C TYR A 28 -3.47 16.20 -5.43
N ALA A 29 -3.47 15.27 -4.47
CA ALA A 29 -4.25 14.05 -4.52
C ALA A 29 -5.76 14.33 -4.33
N LYS A 30 -6.56 13.91 -5.31
CA LYS A 30 -8.04 13.94 -5.23
C LYS A 30 -8.63 12.65 -4.66
N ALA A 31 -7.95 11.54 -4.90
CA ALA A 31 -8.34 10.21 -4.49
C ALA A 31 -7.10 9.44 -4.00
N VAL A 32 -7.28 8.54 -3.05
CA VAL A 32 -6.26 7.59 -2.62
C VAL A 32 -6.76 6.19 -2.90
N SER A 33 -5.91 5.33 -3.45
CA SER A 33 -6.15 3.90 -3.56
C SER A 33 -5.11 3.14 -2.76
N ALA A 34 -5.58 2.21 -1.94
CA ALA A 34 -4.77 1.32 -1.14
C ALA A 34 -4.71 -0.04 -1.82
N LYS A 35 -3.60 -0.26 -2.55
CA LYS A 35 -3.26 -1.52 -3.20
C LYS A 35 -2.53 -2.45 -2.24
N SER A 36 -2.88 -3.74 -2.25
CA SER A 36 -2.24 -4.79 -1.46
C SER A 36 -1.99 -6.04 -2.31
N PHE A 37 -0.98 -6.83 -1.92
CA PHE A 37 -0.53 -7.99 -2.70
C PHE A 37 -0.44 -9.24 -1.84
N ASP A 38 0.16 -9.16 -0.65
CA ASP A 38 0.33 -10.35 0.18
C ASP A 38 0.32 -10.01 1.67
N PHE A 39 -0.20 -10.94 2.48
CA PHE A 39 -0.40 -10.75 3.92
C PHE A 39 0.41 -11.78 4.70
N GLY A 40 1.22 -11.31 5.64
CA GLY A 40 1.97 -12.18 6.54
C GLY A 40 1.07 -12.81 7.61
N GLU A 41 1.65 -13.69 8.42
CA GLU A 41 0.92 -14.42 9.49
C GLU A 41 0.24 -13.48 10.51
N LEU A 42 0.76 -12.27 10.68
CA LEU A 42 0.22 -11.24 11.57
C LEU A 42 -0.87 -10.38 10.92
N GLY A 43 -1.25 -10.64 9.66
CA GLY A 43 -2.24 -9.87 8.92
C GLY A 43 -1.76 -8.53 8.37
N PHE A 44 -0.45 -8.26 8.42
CA PHE A 44 0.17 -7.10 7.77
C PHE A 44 0.50 -7.40 6.32
N GLU A 45 0.30 -6.40 5.46
CA GLU A 45 0.76 -6.48 4.08
C GLU A 45 2.31 -6.52 4.06
N THR A 46 2.90 -7.40 3.25
CA THR A 46 4.33 -7.73 3.32
C THR A 46 5.21 -6.86 2.43
N THR A 47 4.63 -6.12 1.50
CA THR A 47 5.32 -5.33 0.47
C THR A 47 5.27 -3.83 0.75
N ILE A 48 4.26 -3.35 1.49
CA ILE A 48 3.97 -1.95 1.81
C ILE A 48 3.80 -1.83 3.33
N ASP A 49 4.55 -0.90 3.93
CA ASP A 49 4.36 -0.49 5.32
C ASP A 49 3.11 0.39 5.42
N TYR A 50 1.97 -0.26 5.64
CA TYR A 50 0.67 0.41 5.80
C TYR A 50 0.64 1.41 6.95
N PRO A 51 1.16 1.12 8.16
CA PRO A 51 1.25 2.12 9.22
C PRO A 51 1.93 3.41 8.76
N LYS A 52 3.08 3.32 8.08
CA LYS A 52 3.79 4.49 7.53
C LYS A 52 2.98 5.19 6.43
N MET A 53 2.34 4.43 5.53
CA MET A 53 1.55 4.98 4.43
C MET A 53 0.32 5.75 4.93
N ILE A 54 -0.40 5.18 5.90
CA ILE A 54 -1.59 5.81 6.49
C ILE A 54 -1.20 7.05 7.30
N ASP A 55 -0.06 7.06 7.98
CA ASP A 55 0.47 8.24 8.67
C ASP A 55 0.71 9.41 7.69
N ILE A 56 1.30 9.15 6.52
CA ILE A 56 1.48 10.17 5.45
C ILE A 56 0.13 10.73 4.98
N VAL A 57 -0.84 9.85 4.72
CA VAL A 57 -2.19 10.26 4.29
C VAL A 57 -2.89 11.12 5.35
N GLN A 58 -2.75 10.76 6.63
CA GLN A 58 -3.32 11.55 7.74
C GLN A 58 -2.63 12.90 7.91
N LYS A 59 -1.29 12.95 7.85
CA LYS A 59 -0.50 14.20 7.93
C LYS A 59 -0.80 15.17 6.80
N ALA A 60 -1.13 14.65 5.62
CA ALA A 60 -1.62 15.45 4.50
C ALA A 60 -3.04 16.00 4.68
N ASN A 61 -3.70 15.72 5.81
CA ASN A 61 -5.06 16.13 6.11
C ASN A 61 -6.09 15.67 5.05
N TYR A 62 -5.84 14.51 4.43
CA TYR A 62 -6.78 13.93 3.47
C TYR A 62 -8.07 13.51 4.19
N ARG A 63 -9.22 13.83 3.57
CA ARG A 63 -10.57 13.56 4.12
C ARG A 63 -11.50 12.87 3.11
N GLY A 64 -10.97 12.48 1.95
CA GLY A 64 -11.71 11.75 0.94
C GLY A 64 -11.75 10.24 1.22
N PHE A 65 -12.22 9.49 0.24
CA PHE A 65 -12.30 8.04 0.32
C PHE A 65 -10.97 7.38 -0.02
N ILE A 66 -10.69 6.26 0.65
CA ILE A 66 -9.60 5.35 0.30
C ILE A 66 -10.23 4.16 -0.45
N GLY A 67 -9.94 4.04 -1.74
CA GLY A 67 -10.30 2.86 -2.53
C GLY A 67 -9.46 1.67 -2.08
N VAL A 68 -10.04 0.47 -2.07
CA VAL A 68 -9.32 -0.77 -1.72
C VAL A 68 -9.16 -1.61 -2.98
N GLU A 69 -7.92 -2.02 -3.25
CA GLU A 69 -7.58 -2.83 -4.41
C GLU A 69 -6.68 -3.98 -3.97
N TYR A 70 -7.11 -5.22 -4.19
CA TYR A 70 -6.28 -6.40 -3.94
C TYR A 70 -5.79 -6.96 -5.28
N GLU A 71 -4.47 -7.06 -5.43
CA GLU A 71 -3.80 -7.56 -6.63
C GLU A 71 -2.95 -8.81 -6.33
N GLY A 72 -3.18 -9.43 -5.17
CA GLY A 72 -2.51 -10.64 -4.75
C GLY A 72 -3.07 -11.92 -5.35
N THR A 73 -2.33 -13.01 -5.15
CA THR A 73 -2.69 -14.34 -5.67
C THR A 73 -2.93 -15.39 -4.58
N VAL A 74 -2.77 -15.03 -3.31
CA VAL A 74 -2.84 -15.97 -2.17
C VAL A 74 -4.26 -16.09 -1.62
N LEU A 75 -4.94 -14.95 -1.44
CA LEU A 75 -6.34 -14.90 -1.01
C LEU A 75 -7.27 -14.81 -2.23
N SER A 76 -8.54 -15.14 -2.06
CA SER A 76 -9.54 -14.74 -3.05
C SER A 76 -9.66 -13.21 -3.12
N GLU A 77 -10.19 -12.69 -4.23
CA GLU A 77 -10.42 -11.25 -4.41
C GLU A 77 -11.23 -10.65 -3.25
N GLU A 78 -12.33 -11.30 -2.87
CA GLU A 78 -13.20 -10.84 -1.78
C GLU A 78 -12.47 -10.85 -0.43
N GLU A 79 -11.71 -11.90 -0.13
CA GLU A 79 -10.95 -12.02 1.12
C GLU A 79 -9.82 -10.99 1.19
N GLY A 80 -9.08 -10.78 0.10
CA GLY A 80 -8.02 -9.79 0.02
C GLY A 80 -8.53 -8.37 0.19
N ILE A 81 -9.67 -8.03 -0.42
CA ILE A 81 -10.33 -6.72 -0.23
C ILE A 81 -10.71 -6.54 1.25
N LYS A 82 -11.33 -7.54 1.88
CA LYS A 82 -11.71 -7.47 3.30
C LYS A 82 -10.48 -7.34 4.21
N ALA A 83 -9.42 -8.11 3.96
CA ALA A 83 -8.18 -8.06 4.73
C ALA A 83 -7.53 -6.67 4.64
N THR A 84 -7.47 -6.09 3.43
CA THR A 84 -6.92 -4.75 3.21
C THR A 84 -7.72 -3.68 3.94
N LYS A 85 -9.06 -3.77 3.89
CA LYS A 85 -9.93 -2.86 4.63
C LYS A 85 -9.67 -2.91 6.14
N VAL A 86 -9.61 -4.11 6.72
CA VAL A 86 -9.35 -4.29 8.16
C VAL A 86 -7.97 -3.76 8.54
N LEU A 87 -6.95 -4.01 7.72
CA LEU A 87 -5.61 -3.48 7.94
C LEU A 87 -5.60 -1.94 8.01
N ILE A 88 -6.26 -1.26 7.06
CA ILE A 88 -6.36 0.20 7.04
C ILE A 88 -7.10 0.71 8.28
N GLU A 89 -8.24 0.11 8.63
CA GLU A 89 -9.03 0.49 9.81
C GLU A 89 -8.21 0.36 11.10
N ASN A 90 -7.43 -0.71 11.25
CA ASN A 90 -6.54 -0.92 12.38
C ASN A 90 -5.42 0.14 12.43
N CYS A 91 -4.76 0.42 11.30
CA CYS A 91 -3.71 1.45 11.26
C CYS A 91 -4.25 2.84 11.66
N ILE A 92 -5.43 3.23 11.17
CA ILE A 92 -6.07 4.50 11.53
C ILE A 92 -6.35 4.56 13.03
N LYS A 93 -6.91 3.48 13.59
CA LYS A 93 -7.24 3.37 15.02
C LYS A 93 -6.00 3.50 15.89
N GLU A 94 -4.93 2.76 15.57
CA GLU A 94 -3.68 2.78 16.33
C GLU A 94 -2.98 4.13 16.28
N LEU A 95 -2.96 4.80 15.13
CA LEU A 95 -2.36 6.13 14.98
C LEU A 95 -3.15 7.20 15.74
N SER A 96 -4.49 7.10 15.72
CA SER A 96 -5.36 7.98 16.50
C SER A 96 -5.10 7.84 17.99
N ALA A 97 -5.00 6.61 18.50
CA ALA A 97 -4.74 6.33 19.92
C ALA A 97 -3.35 6.76 20.41
N LYS A 98 -2.37 6.91 19.51
CA LYS A 98 -1.02 7.41 19.84
C LYS A 98 -0.91 8.93 19.86
N SER A 99 -1.93 9.62 19.34
CA SER A 99 -1.98 11.08 19.24
C SER A 99 -2.70 11.73 20.44
N GLU A 100 -3.26 10.91 21.33
CA GLU A 100 -3.90 11.26 22.61
C GLU A 100 -2.94 11.09 23.79
#